data_AF-A0A5R2N8H5-F1
#
_entry.id   AF-A0A5R2N8H5-F1
#
_cell.length_a   1.000
_cell.length_b   1.000
_cell.length_c   1.000
_cell.angle_alpha   90.00
_cell.angle_beta   90.00
_cell.angle_gamma   90.00
#
_symmetry.space_group_name_H-M   'P 1'
#
loop_
_entity.id
_entity.type
_entity.pdbx_description
1 polymer ?
#
loop_
_entity_poly.entity_id
_entity_poly.type
_entity_poly.pdbx_seq_one_letter_code
_entity_poly.pdbx_strand_id
1 'polypeptide(L)'
;GLAFGALSEKIGRINAITLACMIALPAIPLCAYSSTPFMLAIGAFIMQVAVQGAWGVIPVHLNELSPGAVRATLPGFIYQAGNLAASYGGPYQAGIAEAPGGSYGYALALFAGVVAVCIIVVIRFSPERRGQVMTVLG
;
A
#
# COMPACT_ATOMS: atom_id res chain seq x y z
N GLY A 1 1.43 -11.51 2.66
CA GLY A 1 2.87 -11.72 2.42
C GLY A 1 3.13 -12.83 1.43
N LEU A 2 3.34 -14.07 1.89
CA LEU A 2 3.86 -15.18 1.06
C LEU A 2 3.00 -15.52 -0.17
N ALA A 3 1.67 -15.60 -0.01
CA ALA A 3 0.77 -15.89 -1.13
C ALA A 3 0.75 -14.79 -2.20
N PHE A 4 0.76 -13.51 -1.78
CA PHE A 4 0.86 -12.37 -2.68
C PHE A 4 2.25 -12.25 -3.32
N GLY A 5 3.31 -12.66 -2.63
CA GLY A 5 4.66 -12.77 -3.18
C GLY A 5 4.71 -13.77 -4.34
N ALA A 6 4.24 -15.00 -4.11
CA ALA A 6 4.16 -16.04 -5.15
C ALA A 6 3.21 -15.66 -6.30
N LEU A 7 2.09 -15.00 -5.98
CA LEU A 7 1.16 -14.49 -7.00
C LEU A 7 1.83 -13.39 -7.84
N SER A 8 2.57 -12.46 -7.22
CA SER A 8 3.23 -11.36 -7.90
C SER A 8 4.31 -11.81 -8.88
N GLU A 9 4.93 -12.97 -8.69
CA GLU A 9 5.83 -13.54 -9.70
C GLU A 9 5.10 -14.00 -10.96
N LYS A 10 3.87 -14.51 -10.80
CA LYS A 10 3.03 -14.95 -11.93
C LYS A 10 2.39 -13.79 -12.66
N ILE A 11 1.80 -12.84 -11.93
CA ILE A 11 0.99 -11.75 -12.51
C ILE A 11 1.74 -10.44 -12.73
N GLY A 12 2.97 -10.29 -12.21
CA GLY A 12 3.73 -9.04 -12.21
C GLY A 12 3.58 -8.25 -10.91
N ARG A 13 4.60 -7.45 -10.58
CA ARG A 13 4.65 -6.66 -9.34
C ARG A 13 3.58 -5.57 -9.33
N ILE A 14 3.39 -4.89 -10.46
CA ILE A 14 2.41 -3.80 -10.61
C ILE A 14 0.99 -4.32 -10.39
N ASN A 15 0.67 -5.46 -11.02
CA ASN A 15 -0.66 -6.06 -10.94
C ASN A 15 -0.95 -6.60 -9.53
N ALA A 16 0.05 -7.16 -8.84
CA ALA A 16 -0.13 -7.64 -7.47
C ALA A 16 -0.38 -6.51 -6.47
N ILE A 17 0.34 -5.39 -6.58
CA ILE A 17 0.11 -4.21 -5.72
C ILE A 17 -1.25 -3.59 -6.03
N THR A 18 -1.62 -3.48 -7.31
CA THR A 18 -2.93 -2.97 -7.73
C THR A 18 -4.06 -3.84 -7.19
N LEU A 19 -3.95 -5.17 -7.29
CA LEU A 19 -4.93 -6.10 -6.76
C LEU A 19 -5.09 -5.97 -5.24
N ALA A 20 -3.98 -5.84 -4.51
CA ALA A 20 -4.01 -5.61 -3.07
C ALA A 20 -4.77 -4.32 -2.72
N CYS A 21 -4.53 -3.22 -3.43
CA CYS A 21 -5.27 -1.97 -3.24
C CYS A 21 -6.76 -2.12 -3.61
N MET A 22 -7.09 -2.85 -4.68
CA MET A 22 -8.48 -3.10 -5.05
C MET A 22 -9.24 -3.95 -4.03
N ILE A 23 -8.56 -4.84 -3.29
CA ILE A 23 -9.15 -5.60 -2.18
C ILE A 23 -9.30 -4.72 -0.93
N ALA A 24 -8.37 -3.78 -0.70
CA ALA A 24 -8.45 -2.86 0.43
C ALA A 24 -9.62 -1.87 0.30
N LEU A 25 -9.89 -1.33 -0.90
CA LEU A 25 -10.95 -0.35 -1.14
C LEU A 25 -12.35 -0.75 -0.60
N PRO A 26 -12.90 -1.94 -0.87
CA PRO A 26 -14.19 -2.37 -0.32
C PRO A 26 -14.13 -2.69 1.19
N ALA A 27 -12.95 -2.97 1.74
CA ALA A 27 -12.81 -3.23 3.17
C ALA A 27 -12.74 -1.94 4.01
N ILE A 28 -12.40 -0.79 3.41
CA ILE A 28 -12.41 0.53 4.06
C ILE A 28 -13.80 0.89 4.64
N PRO A 29 -14.91 0.89 3.87
CA PRO A 29 -16.22 1.22 4.44
C PRO A 29 -16.67 0.19 5.48
N LEU A 30 -16.29 -1.08 5.30
CA LEU A 30 -16.58 -2.15 6.26
C LEU A 30 -15.85 -1.92 7.59
N CYS A 31 -14.63 -1.41 7.57
CA CYS A 31 -13.88 -1.03 8.78
C CYS A 31 -14.32 0.30 9.39
N ALA A 32 -14.68 1.28 8.56
CA ALA A 32 -14.92 2.65 9.01
C ALA A 32 -16.35 2.90 9.53
N TYR A 33 -17.33 2.16 9.01
CA TYR A 33 -18.75 2.42 9.31
C TYR A 33 -19.50 1.23 9.94
N SER A 34 -18.87 0.06 10.09
CA SER A 34 -19.53 -1.07 10.75
C SER A 34 -19.68 -0.85 12.26
N SER A 35 -20.87 -1.12 12.79
CA SER A 35 -21.15 -1.06 14.24
C SER A 35 -21.16 -2.42 14.92
N THR A 36 -21.07 -3.52 14.15
CA THR A 36 -21.04 -4.88 14.71
C THR A 36 -19.60 -5.41 14.82
N PRO A 37 -19.20 -5.99 15.98
CA PRO A 37 -17.84 -6.50 16.18
C PRO A 37 -17.41 -7.54 15.12
N PHE A 38 -18.36 -8.35 14.66
CA PHE A 38 -18.09 -9.37 13.65
C PHE A 38 -17.75 -8.78 12.26
N MET A 39 -18.47 -7.74 11.81
CA MET A 39 -18.15 -7.09 10.54
C MET A 39 -16.86 -6.27 10.61
N LEU A 40 -16.58 -5.66 11.75
CA LEU A 40 -15.29 -5.01 12.00
C LEU A 40 -14.13 -6.01 11.93
N ALA A 41 -14.28 -7.20 12.53
CA ALA A 41 -13.26 -8.24 12.48
C ALA A 41 -12.99 -8.72 11.04
N ILE A 42 -14.05 -8.93 10.24
CA ILE A 42 -13.91 -9.31 8.84
C ILE A 42 -13.23 -8.20 8.03
N GLY A 43 -13.70 -6.96 8.17
CA GLY A 43 -13.09 -5.81 7.49
C GLY A 43 -11.61 -5.68 7.84
N ALA A 44 -11.28 -5.72 9.13
CA ALA A 44 -9.90 -5.62 9.60
C ALA A 44 -9.03 -6.76 9.08
N PHE A 45 -9.55 -7.99 9.05
CA PHE A 45 -8.84 -9.13 8.49
C PHE A 45 -8.54 -8.94 7.00
N ILE A 46 -9.54 -8.53 6.19
CA ILE A 46 -9.37 -8.28 4.75
C ILE A 46 -8.36 -7.15 4.53
N MET A 47 -8.49 -6.04 5.27
CA MET A 47 -7.54 -4.93 5.23
C MET A 47 -6.12 -5.41 5.53
N GLN A 48 -5.92 -6.21 6.58
CA GLN A 48 -4.60 -6.72 6.94
C GLN A 48 -4.04 -7.68 5.88
N VAL A 49 -4.85 -8.54 5.29
CA VAL A 49 -4.40 -9.42 4.20
C VAL A 49 -3.94 -8.59 2.99
N ALA A 50 -4.72 -7.58 2.60
CA ALA A 50 -4.39 -6.69 1.48
C ALA A 50 -3.12 -5.87 1.75
N VAL A 51 -3.04 -5.21 2.92
CA VAL A 51 -1.89 -4.41 3.34
C VAL A 51 -0.64 -5.28 3.37
N GLN A 52 -0.66 -6.43 4.05
CA GLN A 52 0.49 -7.34 4.11
C GLN A 52 0.82 -7.99 2.75
N GLY A 53 -0.12 -7.96 1.79
CA GLY A 53 0.13 -8.31 0.40
C GLY A 53 0.97 -7.25 -0.31
N ALA A 54 0.53 -5.99 -0.28
CA ALA A 54 1.24 -4.86 -0.88
C ALA A 54 2.63 -4.65 -0.27
N TRP A 55 2.72 -4.70 1.06
CA TRP A 55 3.98 -4.53 1.80
C TRP A 55 5.05 -5.56 1.45
N GLY A 56 4.67 -6.78 1.07
CA GLY A 56 5.62 -7.80 0.63
C GLY A 56 6.16 -7.56 -0.79
N VAL A 57 5.43 -6.84 -1.63
CA VAL A 57 5.74 -6.69 -3.07
C VAL A 57 6.42 -5.35 -3.36
N ILE A 58 6.04 -4.26 -2.66
CA ILE A 58 6.59 -2.91 -2.88
C ILE A 58 8.13 -2.86 -2.73
N PRO A 59 8.75 -3.40 -1.67
CA PRO A 59 10.21 -3.36 -1.51
C PRO A 59 10.95 -4.11 -2.63
N VAL A 60 10.36 -5.22 -3.09
CA VAL A 60 10.90 -6.03 -4.20
C VAL A 60 10.85 -5.22 -5.50
N HIS A 61 9.71 -4.60 -5.78
CA HIS A 61 9.52 -3.72 -6.95
C HIS A 61 10.51 -2.55 -6.95
N LEU A 62 10.72 -1.89 -5.80
CA LEU A 62 11.71 -0.83 -5.66
C LEU A 62 13.14 -1.33 -5.88
N ASN A 63 13.46 -2.54 -5.40
CA ASN A 63 14.78 -3.14 -5.60
C ASN A 63 15.03 -3.46 -7.10
N GLU A 64 14.02 -3.92 -7.83
CA GLU A 64 14.09 -4.18 -9.28
C GLU A 64 14.28 -2.88 -10.11
N LEU A 65 13.76 -1.75 -9.62
CA LEU A 65 13.95 -0.45 -10.25
C LEU A 65 15.29 0.21 -9.93
N SER A 66 15.84 -0.07 -8.75
CA SER A 66 17.04 0.59 -8.24
C SER A 66 18.30 0.28 -9.09
N PRO A 67 19.09 1.30 -9.50
CA PRO A 67 20.37 1.09 -10.18
C PRO A 67 21.37 0.34 -9.30
N GLY A 68 22.21 -0.51 -9.90
CA GLY A 68 23.19 -1.39 -9.23
C GLY A 68 23.96 -0.74 -8.07
N ALA A 69 24.39 0.51 -8.23
CA ALA A 69 25.17 1.25 -7.25
C ALA A 69 24.40 1.70 -5.98
N VAL A 70 23.06 1.76 -6.02
CA VAL A 70 22.22 2.29 -4.91
C VAL A 70 21.13 1.31 -4.46
N ARG A 71 21.17 0.05 -4.91
CA ARG A 71 20.14 -0.97 -4.59
C ARG A 71 19.95 -1.22 -3.10
N ALA A 72 20.99 -1.01 -2.30
CA ALA A 72 20.95 -1.20 -0.85
C ALA A 72 20.35 0.00 -0.10
N THR A 73 20.57 1.23 -0.57
CA THR A 73 20.21 2.46 0.15
C THR A 73 18.90 3.07 -0.31
N LEU A 74 18.59 2.97 -1.61
CA LEU A 74 17.41 3.58 -2.20
C LEU A 74 16.08 3.05 -1.61
N PRO A 75 15.88 1.73 -1.40
CA PRO A 75 14.65 1.23 -0.80
C PRO A 75 14.46 1.74 0.63
N GLY A 76 15.54 1.76 1.42
CA GLY A 76 15.50 2.26 2.80
C GLY A 76 15.20 3.76 2.88
N PHE A 77 15.77 4.56 1.98
CA PHE A 77 15.50 5.99 1.91
C PHE A 77 14.04 6.27 1.54
N ILE A 78 13.52 5.63 0.48
CA ILE A 78 12.13 5.77 0.05
C ILE A 78 11.18 5.36 1.17
N TYR A 79 11.52 4.30 1.91
CA TYR A 79 10.74 3.85 3.05
C TYR A 79 10.63 4.92 4.14
N GLN A 80 11.77 5.52 4.53
CA GLN A 80 11.75 6.55 5.56
C GLN A 80 11.10 7.86 5.10
N ALA A 81 11.26 8.23 3.82
CA ALA A 81 10.52 9.34 3.24
C ALA A 81 9.00 9.07 3.27
N GLY A 82 8.58 7.84 3.00
CA GLY A 82 7.19 7.40 3.14
C GLY A 82 6.67 7.50 4.57
N ASN A 83 7.47 7.05 5.56
CA ASN A 83 7.11 7.17 6.97
C ASN A 83 6.99 8.64 7.41
N LEU A 84 7.87 9.51 6.93
CA LEU A 84 7.77 10.95 7.17
C LEU A 84 6.48 11.52 6.59
N ALA A 85 6.12 11.18 5.35
CA ALA A 85 4.85 11.59 4.77
C ALA A 85 3.65 11.04 5.56
N ALA A 86 3.71 9.78 5.99
CA ALA A 86 2.66 9.14 6.78
C ALA A 86 2.50 9.74 8.19
N SER A 87 3.55 10.33 8.76
CA SER A 87 3.49 10.98 10.08
C SER A 87 2.44 12.10 10.16
N TYR A 88 2.16 12.77 9.04
CA TYR A 88 1.11 13.80 8.95
C TYR A 88 -0.31 13.24 8.90
N GLY A 89 -0.47 11.94 8.63
CA GLY A 89 -1.79 11.30 8.49
C GLY A 89 -2.60 11.29 9.78
N GLY A 90 -1.96 10.99 10.91
CA GLY A 90 -2.61 10.99 12.23
C GLY A 90 -3.16 12.36 12.63
N PRO A 91 -2.32 13.42 12.66
CA PRO A 91 -2.77 14.79 12.95
C PRO A 91 -3.86 15.27 11.98
N TYR A 92 -3.77 14.93 10.70
CA TYR A 92 -4.78 15.29 9.70
C TYR A 92 -6.14 14.62 10.00
N GLN A 93 -6.14 13.33 10.32
CA GLN A 93 -7.36 12.60 10.68
C GLN A 93 -7.97 13.13 11.98
N ALA A 94 -7.15 13.44 12.97
CA ALA A 94 -7.60 14.05 14.23
C ALA A 94 -8.24 15.42 13.98
N GLY A 95 -7.62 16.27 13.15
CA GLY A 95 -8.19 17.57 12.80
C GLY A 95 -9.55 17.50 12.10
N ILE A 96 -9.77 16.50 11.24
CA ILE A 96 -11.09 16.26 10.62
C ILE A 96 -12.11 15.75 11.65
N ALA A 97 -11.68 14.87 12.56
CA ALA A 97 -12.54 14.29 13.57
C ALA A 97 -12.97 15.32 14.64
N GLU A 98 -12.10 16.27 14.98
CA GLU A 98 -12.35 17.33 15.97
C GLU A 98 -13.12 18.54 15.40
N ALA A 99 -13.25 18.64 14.07
CA ALA A 99 -14.04 19.69 13.43
C ALA A 99 -15.53 19.59 13.83
N PRO A 100 -16.28 20.72 13.88
CA PRO A 100 -17.71 20.69 14.19
C PRO A 100 -18.48 19.82 13.18
N GLY A 101 -19.06 18.70 13.65
CA GLY A 101 -19.72 17.71 12.79
C GLY A 101 -18.80 16.67 12.15
N GLY A 102 -17.54 16.61 12.58
CA GLY A 102 -16.52 15.66 12.12
C GLY A 102 -16.86 14.21 12.48
N SER A 103 -16.51 13.30 11.58
CA SER A 103 -16.62 11.85 11.82
C SER A 103 -15.25 11.22 11.66
N TYR A 104 -14.78 10.55 12.72
CA TYR A 104 -13.52 9.80 12.69
C TYR A 104 -13.56 8.68 11.63
N GLY A 105 -14.70 8.01 11.48
CA GLY A 105 -14.90 7.00 10.43
C GLY A 105 -14.75 7.60 9.03
N TYR A 106 -15.28 8.80 8.81
CA TYR A 106 -15.11 9.52 7.54
C TYR A 106 -13.65 9.93 7.30
N ALA A 107 -12.97 10.46 8.32
CA ALA A 107 -11.56 10.86 8.23
C ALA A 107 -10.66 9.66 7.87
N LEU A 108 -10.88 8.52 8.53
CA LEU A 108 -10.17 7.28 8.27
C LEU A 108 -10.44 6.75 6.85
N ALA A 109 -11.72 6.72 6.45
CA ALA A 109 -12.13 6.24 5.13
C ALA A 109 -11.56 7.11 3.99
N LEU A 110 -11.61 8.43 4.16
CA LEU A 110 -11.05 9.39 3.22
C LEU A 110 -9.54 9.19 3.08
N PHE A 111 -8.82 9.13 4.20
CA PHE A 111 -7.37 8.98 4.18
C PHE A 111 -6.94 7.65 3.55
N ALA A 112 -7.52 6.52 4.00
CA ALA A 112 -7.21 5.21 3.45
C ALA A 112 -7.57 5.10 1.96
N GLY A 113 -8.72 5.68 1.56
CA GLY A 113 -9.17 5.68 0.17
C GLY A 113 -8.24 6.48 -0.74
N VAL A 114 -7.86 7.69 -0.33
CA VAL A 114 -6.91 8.53 -1.08
C VAL A 114 -5.56 7.82 -1.21
N VAL A 115 -5.03 7.26 -0.13
CA VAL A 115 -3.75 6.51 -0.17
C VAL A 115 -3.84 5.31 -1.12
N ALA A 116 -4.90 4.51 -1.04
CA ALA A 116 -5.08 3.36 -1.92
C ALA A 116 -5.15 3.77 -3.41
N VAL A 117 -5.89 4.82 -3.74
CA VAL A 117 -5.99 5.35 -5.12
C VAL A 117 -4.65 5.90 -5.58
N CYS A 118 -3.96 6.69 -4.76
CA CYS A 118 -2.63 7.21 -5.08
C CYS A 118 -1.64 6.10 -5.36
N ILE A 119 -1.63 5.03 -4.55
CA ILE A 119 -0.77 3.86 -4.81
C ILE A 119 -1.12 3.21 -6.14
N ILE A 120 -2.40 2.98 -6.45
CA ILE A 120 -2.83 2.41 -7.73
C ILE A 120 -2.32 3.27 -8.89
N VAL A 121 -2.53 4.59 -8.84
CA VAL A 121 -2.10 5.51 -9.89
C VAL A 121 -0.59 5.46 -10.06
N VAL A 122 0.18 5.69 -8.99
CA VAL A 122 1.65 5.71 -9.03
C VAL A 122 2.22 4.40 -9.55
N ILE A 123 1.70 3.26 -9.08
CA ILE A 123 2.17 1.94 -9.49
C ILE A 123 1.83 1.65 -10.95
N ARG A 124 0.67 2.09 -11.45
CA ARG A 124 0.30 1.91 -12.87
C ARG A 124 1.16 2.74 -13.82
N PHE A 125 1.71 3.86 -13.36
CA PHE A 125 2.70 4.64 -14.11
C PHE A 125 4.15 4.21 -13.84
N SER A 126 4.38 3.29 -12.90
CA SER A 126 5.71 2.76 -12.63
C SER A 126 6.16 1.84 -13.78
N PRO A 127 7.42 1.93 -14.24
CA PRO A 127 7.94 0.98 -15.21
C PRO A 127 7.99 -0.43 -14.60
N GLU A 128 7.60 -1.44 -15.38
CA GLU A 128 7.72 -2.86 -14.98
C GLU A 128 8.98 -3.44 -15.65
N ARG A 129 10.04 -3.68 -14.88
CA ARG A 129 11.26 -4.36 -15.39
C ARG A 129 11.12 -5.87 -15.20
N ARG A 130 10.14 -6.49 -15.86
CA ARG A 130 10.02 -7.94 -15.87
C ARG A 130 11.18 -8.54 -16.67
N GLY A 131 12.10 -9.25 -16.00
CA GLY A 131 13.09 -10.11 -16.66
C GLY A 131 14.29 -9.41 -17.32
N GLN A 132 14.74 -8.24 -16.84
CA GLN A 132 16.09 -7.81 -17.22
C GLN A 132 17.09 -8.78 -16.60
N VAL A 133 17.65 -9.64 -17.46
CA VAL A 133 18.83 -10.47 -17.18
C VAL A 133 19.85 -9.55 -16.54
N MET A 134 20.30 -9.86 -15.32
CA MET A 134 21.49 -9.22 -14.77
C MET A 134 22.62 -9.64 -15.71
N THR A 135 22.91 -8.81 -16.72
CA THR A 135 24.12 -8.95 -17.50
C THR A 135 25.22 -8.58 -16.53
N VAL A 136 25.75 -9.60 -15.86
CA VAL A 136 27.08 -9.56 -15.25
C VAL A 136 27.99 -9.30 -16.44
N LEU A 137 28.30 -8.03 -16.68
CA LEU A 137 29.37 -7.65 -17.58
C LEU A 137 30.63 -8.24 -16.96
N GLY A 138 31.18 -9.25 -17.62
CA GLY A 138 32.46 -9.87 -17.30
C GLY A 138 33.64 -8.97 -17.62
#